data_AF-A0A1S6QD11-F1
#
_entry.id   AF-A0A1S6QD11-F1
#
_cell.length_a   1.000
_cell.length_b   1.000
_cell.length_c   1.000
_cell.angle_alpha   90.00
_cell.angle_beta   90.00
_cell.angle_gamma   90.00
#
_symmetry.space_group_name_H-M   'P 1'
#
loop_
_entity.id
_entity.type
_entity.pdbx_description
1 polymer ?
#
loop_
_entity_poly.entity_id
_entity_poly.type
_entity_poly.pdbx_seq_one_letter_code
_entity_poly.pdbx_strand_id
1 'polypeptide(L)'
;MDSVVVPKPFRWDSSFEVFYKSLDEQHRGLFDALAAVAENLGDDAVLKTLVDLTTAHFSYEEGKMQDAKYENYPEHKKKHDGFLADLAGSKKPNTTDNCNWAMKWLCHHIKTVDFVYKGKLKAEK
;
A
#
# COMPACT_ATOMS: atom_id res chain seq x y z
N MET A 1 19.45 -5.33 0.85
CA MET A 1 18.10 -5.01 1.34
C MET A 1 17.15 -5.86 0.51
N ASP A 2 17.14 -7.18 0.71
CA ASP A 2 16.64 -8.11 -0.32
C ASP A 2 15.96 -9.34 0.28
N SER A 3 14.76 -9.19 0.84
CA SER A 3 13.99 -10.35 1.32
C SER A 3 12.49 -10.36 0.98
N VAL A 4 11.93 -9.26 0.47
CA VAL A 4 10.51 -9.24 0.07
C VAL A 4 10.38 -9.51 -1.43
N VAL A 5 9.76 -10.64 -1.75
CA VAL A 5 9.45 -11.05 -3.12
C VAL A 5 8.27 -10.24 -3.66
N VAL A 6 8.43 -9.68 -4.86
CA VAL A 6 7.32 -9.07 -5.62
C VAL A 6 6.64 -10.18 -6.43
N PRO A 7 5.34 -10.45 -6.24
CA PRO A 7 4.65 -11.55 -6.93
C PRO A 7 4.59 -11.32 -8.44
N LYS A 8 4.60 -12.41 -9.20
CA LYS A 8 4.44 -12.43 -10.66
C LYS A 8 3.46 -13.54 -11.05
N PRO A 9 2.27 -13.23 -11.63
CA PRO A 9 1.74 -11.88 -11.88
C PRO A 9 1.58 -11.05 -10.60
N PHE A 10 1.60 -9.72 -10.70
CA PHE A 10 1.50 -8.84 -9.54
C PHE A 10 0.08 -8.87 -8.99
N ARG A 11 -0.15 -9.74 -8.00
CA ARG A 11 -1.46 -9.98 -7.39
C ARG A 11 -1.28 -10.23 -5.90
N TRP A 12 -2.23 -9.75 -5.12
CA TRP A 12 -2.29 -10.06 -3.69
C TRP A 12 -2.47 -11.58 -3.49
N ASP A 13 -1.79 -12.11 -2.48
CA ASP A 13 -1.96 -13.48 -1.98
C ASP A 13 -2.00 -13.50 -0.44
N SER A 14 -2.41 -14.63 0.15
CA SER A 14 -2.61 -14.76 1.60
C SER A 14 -1.34 -14.53 2.41
N SER A 15 -0.16 -14.58 1.81
CA SER A 15 1.07 -14.24 2.51
C SER A 15 1.11 -12.76 2.92
N PHE A 16 0.36 -11.86 2.28
CA PHE A 16 0.25 -10.43 2.63
C PHE A 16 -0.82 -10.11 3.69
N GLU A 17 -1.52 -11.12 4.21
CA GLU A 17 -2.63 -10.95 5.13
C GLU A 17 -2.19 -10.33 6.47
N VAL A 18 -2.84 -9.25 6.92
CA VAL A 18 -2.61 -8.58 8.22
C VAL A 18 -3.62 -8.96 9.29
N PHE A 19 -4.61 -9.80 8.94
CA PHE A 19 -5.67 -10.29 9.81
C PHE A 19 -6.63 -9.20 10.30
N TYR A 20 -6.81 -8.16 9.49
CA TYR A 20 -7.88 -7.18 9.65
C TYR A 20 -8.59 -7.10 8.30
N LYS A 21 -9.81 -7.64 8.25
CA LYS A 21 -10.52 -7.90 7.00
C LYS A 21 -10.55 -6.67 6.08
N SER A 22 -10.91 -5.50 6.60
CA SER A 22 -10.98 -4.29 5.75
C SER A 22 -9.61 -3.83 5.26
N LEU A 23 -8.54 -3.99 6.05
CA LEU A 23 -7.16 -3.68 5.60
C LEU A 23 -6.72 -4.67 4.52
N ASP A 24 -7.02 -5.95 4.68
CA ASP A 24 -6.71 -6.98 3.69
C ASP A 24 -7.48 -6.79 2.37
N GLU A 25 -8.74 -6.36 2.44
CA GLU A 25 -9.54 -5.98 1.26
C GLU A 25 -8.98 -4.73 0.57
N GLN A 26 -8.57 -3.72 1.34
CA GLN A 26 -7.94 -2.52 0.80
C GLN A 26 -6.59 -2.84 0.15
N HIS A 27 -5.74 -3.67 0.78
CA HIS A 27 -4.49 -4.13 0.20
C HIS A 27 -4.72 -4.81 -1.15
N ARG A 28 -5.70 -5.72 -1.28
CA ARG A 28 -6.05 -6.34 -2.57
C ARG A 28 -6.38 -5.28 -3.62
N GLY A 29 -7.18 -4.29 -3.27
CA GLY A 29 -7.49 -3.16 -4.15
C GLY A 29 -6.27 -2.37 -4.60
N LEU A 30 -5.26 -2.18 -3.74
CA LEU A 30 -3.99 -1.53 -4.11
C LEU A 30 -3.15 -2.38 -5.07
N PHE A 31 -3.10 -3.69 -4.87
CA PHE A 31 -2.44 -4.61 -5.81
C PHE A 31 -3.09 -4.54 -7.19
N ASP A 32 -4.42 -4.64 -7.24
CA ASP A 32 -5.19 -4.61 -8.48
C ASP A 32 -5.04 -3.25 -9.21
N ALA A 33 -5.06 -2.14 -8.47
CA ALA A 33 -4.88 -0.80 -9.04
C ALA A 33 -3.47 -0.60 -9.62
N LEU A 34 -2.42 -1.06 -8.93
CA LEU A 34 -1.05 -1.00 -9.45
C LEU A 34 -0.84 -1.89 -10.68
N ALA A 35 -1.44 -3.08 -10.70
CA ALA A 35 -1.43 -3.94 -11.88
C ALA A 35 -2.10 -3.25 -13.07
N ALA A 36 -3.27 -2.64 -12.85
CA ALA A 36 -4.00 -1.90 -13.88
C ALA A 36 -3.18 -0.71 -14.43
N VAL A 37 -2.47 0.04 -13.57
CA VAL A 37 -1.58 1.13 -14.02
C VAL A 37 -0.45 0.58 -14.90
N ALA A 38 0.17 -0.54 -14.53
CA ALA A 38 1.25 -1.15 -15.31
C ALA A 38 0.78 -1.68 -16.67
N GLU A 39 -0.48 -2.11 -16.77
CA GLU A 39 -1.11 -2.54 -18.04
C GLU A 39 -1.55 -1.35 -18.91
N ASN A 40 -1.83 -0.20 -18.30
CA ASN A 40 -2.38 1.00 -18.96
C ASN A 40 -1.47 2.22 -18.72
N LEU A 41 -0.17 2.07 -18.99
CA LEU A 41 0.81 3.14 -18.76
C LEU A 41 0.42 4.44 -19.46
N GLY A 42 0.38 5.53 -18.70
CA GLY A 42 0.00 6.86 -19.18
C GLY A 42 -1.50 7.17 -19.12
N ASP A 43 -2.35 6.23 -18.73
CA ASP A 43 -3.76 6.50 -18.46
C ASP A 43 -3.93 7.22 -17.11
N ASP A 44 -4.24 8.51 -17.17
CA ASP A 44 -4.43 9.35 -15.98
C ASP A 44 -5.65 8.93 -15.13
N ALA A 45 -6.68 8.29 -15.71
CA ALA A 45 -7.84 7.84 -14.95
C ALA A 45 -7.52 6.60 -14.11
N VAL A 46 -6.77 5.64 -14.68
CA VAL A 46 -6.31 4.45 -13.93
C VAL A 46 -5.35 4.86 -12.83
N LEU A 47 -4.44 5.79 -13.11
CA LEU A 47 -3.55 6.32 -12.09
C LEU A 47 -4.31 7.09 -11.00
N LYS A 48 -5.29 7.93 -11.36
CA LYS A 48 -6.10 8.63 -10.36
C LYS A 48 -6.78 7.63 -9.43
N THR A 49 -7.26 6.51 -9.96
CA THR A 49 -7.85 5.42 -9.17
C THR A 49 -6.84 4.85 -8.17
N LEU A 50 -5.59 4.61 -8.58
CA LEU A 50 -4.53 4.18 -7.65
C LEU A 50 -4.29 5.19 -6.53
N VAL A 51 -4.19 6.49 -6.86
CA VAL A 51 -3.96 7.55 -5.88
C VAL A 51 -5.13 7.66 -4.90
N ASP A 52 -6.36 7.62 -5.39
CA ASP A 52 -7.57 7.70 -4.57
C ASP A 52 -7.65 6.50 -3.59
N LEU A 53 -7.43 5.28 -4.08
CA LEU A 53 -7.44 4.07 -3.25
C LEU A 53 -6.31 4.05 -2.22
N THR A 54 -5.10 4.48 -2.61
CA THR A 54 -3.95 4.56 -1.69
C THR A 54 -4.22 5.57 -0.58
N THR A 55 -4.76 6.74 -0.94
CA THR A 55 -5.12 7.79 0.03
C THR A 55 -6.19 7.30 1.01
N ALA A 56 -7.23 6.64 0.51
CA ALA A 56 -8.29 6.08 1.33
C ALA A 56 -7.77 4.99 2.29
N HIS A 57 -6.92 4.09 1.79
CA HIS A 57 -6.31 3.04 2.58
C HIS A 57 -5.45 3.60 3.72
N PHE A 58 -4.52 4.50 3.40
CA PHE A 58 -3.66 5.11 4.41
C PHE A 58 -4.46 5.88 5.45
N SER A 59 -5.47 6.65 5.05
CA SER A 59 -6.34 7.35 6.01
C SER A 59 -7.08 6.38 6.94
N TYR A 60 -7.57 5.25 6.41
CA TYR A 60 -8.27 4.26 7.21
C TYR A 60 -7.33 3.56 8.21
N GLU A 61 -6.18 3.11 7.73
CA GLU A 61 -5.18 2.44 8.56
C GLU A 61 -4.59 3.37 9.63
N GLU A 62 -4.30 4.62 9.27
CA GLU A 62 -3.85 5.66 10.20
C GLU A 62 -4.90 5.90 11.31
N GLY A 63 -6.18 5.97 10.95
CA GLY A 63 -7.27 6.06 11.93
C GLY A 63 -7.29 4.87 12.89
N LYS A 64 -7.10 3.65 12.39
CA LYS A 64 -7.01 2.43 13.22
C LYS A 64 -5.80 2.46 14.17
N MET A 65 -4.65 2.91 13.67
CA MET A 65 -3.43 3.08 14.47
C MET A 65 -3.64 4.10 15.59
N GLN A 66 -4.23 5.25 15.29
CA GLN A 66 -4.53 6.29 16.27
C GLN A 66 -5.54 5.82 17.32
N ASP A 67 -6.61 5.15 16.90
CA ASP A 67 -7.64 4.59 17.79
C ASP A 67 -7.04 3.58 18.78
N ALA A 68 -6.08 2.79 18.33
CA ALA A 68 -5.36 1.82 19.14
C ALA A 68 -4.23 2.45 19.99
N LYS A 69 -3.95 3.75 19.82
CA LYS A 69 -2.77 4.44 20.39
C LYS A 69 -1.46 3.72 20.04
N TYR A 70 -1.36 3.26 18.79
CA TYR A 70 -0.20 2.52 18.30
C TYR A 70 1.07 3.39 18.33
N GLU A 71 2.07 2.95 19.10
CA GLU A 71 3.27 3.74 19.41
C GLU A 71 4.05 4.19 18.17
N ASN A 72 4.15 3.32 17.15
CA ASN A 72 4.92 3.60 15.93
C ASN A 72 4.11 4.32 14.84
N TYR A 73 2.94 4.89 15.18
CA TYR A 73 2.12 5.65 14.24
C TYR A 73 2.89 6.78 13.53
N PRO A 74 3.70 7.63 14.22
CA PRO A 74 4.39 8.74 13.55
C PRO A 74 5.35 8.27 12.45
N GLU A 75 6.15 7.23 12.71
CA GLU A 75 7.10 6.67 11.76
C GLU A 75 6.42 5.91 10.62
N HIS A 76 5.25 5.33 10.88
CA HIS A 76 4.41 4.71 9.85
C HIS A 76 3.88 5.79 8.90
N LYS A 77 3.16 6.78 9.44
CA LYS A 77 2.59 7.87 8.67
C LYS A 77 3.63 8.58 7.79
N LYS A 78 4.83 8.81 8.29
CA LYS A 78 5.91 9.41 7.49
C LYS A 78 6.23 8.62 6.20
N LYS A 79 6.10 7.29 6.21
CA LYS A 79 6.31 6.45 5.01
C LYS A 79 5.14 6.60 4.03
N HIS A 80 3.91 6.64 4.55
CA HIS A 80 2.71 6.92 3.74
C HIS A 80 2.78 8.26 3.04
N ASP A 81 3.11 9.31 3.80
CA ASP A 81 3.23 10.68 3.26
C ASP A 81 4.28 10.74 2.14
N GLY A 82 5.42 10.05 2.32
CA GLY A 82 6.45 9.96 1.30
C GLY A 82 6.01 9.21 0.04
N PHE A 83 5.27 8.11 0.21
CA PHE A 83 4.76 7.34 -0.94
C PHE A 83 3.70 8.11 -1.73
N LEU A 84 2.77 8.78 -1.05
CA LEU A 84 1.77 9.64 -1.71
C LEU A 84 2.43 10.80 -2.47
N ALA A 85 3.46 11.42 -1.90
CA ALA A 85 4.21 12.47 -2.58
C ALA A 85 4.92 11.94 -3.85
N ASP A 86 5.51 10.75 -3.78
CA ASP A 86 6.13 10.10 -4.95
C ASP A 86 5.08 9.72 -6.02
N LEU A 87 3.90 9.20 -5.64
CA LEU A 87 2.80 8.85 -6.55
C LEU A 87 2.22 10.07 -7.28
N ALA A 88 2.12 11.22 -6.61
CA ALA A 88 1.63 12.46 -7.18
C ALA A 88 2.70 13.27 -7.94
N GLY A 89 3.97 12.86 -7.84
CA GLY A 89 5.12 13.69 -8.21
C GLY A 89 6.17 12.95 -9.05
N SER A 90 7.41 12.98 -8.58
CA SER A 90 8.61 12.62 -9.36
C SER A 90 8.72 11.14 -9.72
N LYS A 91 7.99 10.25 -9.02
CA LYS A 91 7.96 8.81 -9.29
C LYS A 91 6.55 8.31 -9.62
N LYS A 92 5.70 9.20 -10.15
CA LYS A 92 4.38 8.88 -10.72
C LYS A 92 4.51 7.61 -11.59
N PRO A 93 3.77 6.51 -11.31
CA PRO A 93 3.89 5.27 -12.08
C PRO A 93 3.28 5.42 -13.47
N ASN A 94 4.04 6.02 -14.37
CA ASN A 94 3.72 6.24 -15.78
C ASN A 94 4.76 5.57 -16.71
N THR A 95 5.77 4.94 -16.13
CA THR A 95 6.77 4.10 -16.81
C THR A 95 6.82 2.74 -16.12
N THR A 96 7.33 1.73 -16.82
CA THR A 96 7.57 0.39 -16.25
C THR A 96 8.44 0.44 -15.00
N ASP A 97 9.49 1.26 -14.99
CA ASP A 97 10.40 1.36 -13.85
C ASP A 97 9.72 1.97 -12.61
N ASN A 98 8.90 3.01 -12.81
CA ASN A 98 8.13 3.60 -11.70
C ASN A 98 7.05 2.64 -11.19
N CYS A 99 6.42 1.86 -12.07
CA CYS A 99 5.49 0.81 -11.64
C CYS A 99 6.21 -0.27 -10.81
N ASN A 100 7.36 -0.76 -11.28
CA ASN A 100 8.17 -1.74 -10.54
C ASN A 100 8.61 -1.21 -9.17
N TRP A 101 8.97 0.08 -9.09
CA TRP A 101 9.28 0.75 -7.84
C TRP A 101 8.07 0.74 -6.89
N ALA A 102 6.89 1.15 -7.36
CA ALA A 102 5.68 1.21 -6.54
C ALA A 102 5.23 -0.18 -6.07
N MET A 103 5.30 -1.19 -6.94
CA MET A 103 5.02 -2.59 -6.61
C MET A 103 5.96 -3.13 -5.53
N LYS A 104 7.27 -2.83 -5.65
CA LYS A 104 8.28 -3.21 -4.65
C LYS A 104 8.04 -2.48 -3.32
N TRP A 105 7.71 -1.19 -3.38
CA TRP A 105 7.39 -0.40 -2.19
C TRP A 105 6.20 -1.00 -1.46
N LEU A 106 5.08 -1.25 -2.14
CA LEU A 106 3.86 -1.80 -1.53
C LEU A 106 4.13 -3.15 -0.86
N CYS A 107 4.79 -4.08 -1.57
CA CYS A 107 5.09 -5.39 -1.00
C CYS A 107 5.97 -5.28 0.25
N HIS A 108 7.02 -4.44 0.18
CA HIS A 108 7.94 -4.25 1.29
C HIS A 108 7.26 -3.57 2.48
N HIS A 109 6.47 -2.53 2.22
CA HIS A 109 5.72 -1.79 3.24
C HIS A 109 4.80 -2.73 4.02
N ILE A 110 3.96 -3.51 3.32
CA ILE A 110 3.08 -4.47 3.96
C ILE A 110 3.87 -5.47 4.83
N LYS A 111 4.91 -6.09 4.25
CA LYS A 111 5.63 -7.18 4.93
C LYS A 111 6.52 -6.73 6.09
N THR A 112 6.95 -5.47 6.13
CA THR A 112 7.95 -4.99 7.09
C THR A 112 7.47 -3.87 8.00
N VAL A 113 6.42 -3.16 7.62
CA VAL A 113 5.83 -2.06 8.38
C VAL A 113 4.47 -2.48 8.91
N ASP A 114 3.56 -2.90 8.03
CA ASP A 114 2.18 -3.23 8.41
C ASP A 114 2.12 -4.49 9.26
N PHE A 115 2.96 -5.47 8.92
CA PHE A 115 3.08 -6.70 9.70
C PHE A 115 3.43 -6.47 11.18
N VAL A 116 4.05 -5.33 11.50
CA VAL A 116 4.41 -4.97 12.87
C VAL A 116 3.17 -4.65 13.72
N TYR A 117 2.05 -4.22 13.12
CA TYR A 117 0.82 -3.92 13.86
C TYR A 117 -0.14 -5.12 13.99
N LYS A 118 0.19 -6.30 13.46
CA LYS A 118 -0.67 -7.50 13.59
C LYS A 118 -0.95 -7.79 15.07
N GLY A 119 -2.23 -7.94 15.42
CA GLY A 119 -2.70 -8.10 16.80
C GLY A 119 -2.60 -6.86 17.70
N LYS A 120 -2.19 -5.70 17.18
CA LYS A 120 -2.02 -4.44 17.94
C LYS A 120 -3.08 -3.37 17.65
N LEU A 121 -3.85 -3.52 16.58
CA LEU A 121 -4.96 -2.62 16.26
C LEU A 121 -6.25 -3.16 16.88
N LYS A 122 -7.25 -2.29 17.03
CA LYS A 122 -8.56 -2.72 17.50
C LYS A 122 -9.22 -3.64 16.48
N ALA A 123 -9.75 -4.76 16.95
CA ALA A 123 -10.52 -5.68 16.13
C ALA A 123 -11.69 -4.97 15.45
N GLU A 124 -12.00 -5.39 14.24
CA GLU A 124 -13.21 -4.97 13.54
C GLU A 124 -14.41 -5.63 14.23
N LYS A 125 -15.47 -4.85 14.48
CA LYS A 125 -16.70 -5.35 15.11
C LYS A 125 -17.54 -6.14 14.13
#